data_AF-A0A514JNB4-F1
#
_entry.id   AF-A0A514JNB4-F1
#
_cell.length_a   1.000
_cell.length_b   1.000
_cell.length_c   1.000
_cell.angle_alpha   90.00
_cell.angle_beta   90.00
_cell.angle_gamma   90.00
#
_symmetry.space_group_name_H-M   'P 1'
#
loop_
_entity.id
_entity.type
_entity.pdbx_description
1 polymer ?
#
loop_
_entity_poly.entity_id
_entity_poly.type
_entity_poly.pdbx_seq_one_letter_code
_entity_poly.pdbx_strand_id
1 'polypeptide(L)'
;MTTVDGDCRKAVEEALDAEYAGVGWWGSLYRAPRRRRWYRLVPVEEISGQQRSELAAWQARPRRPDLAPVVPGERGDQRQFAGRWFQVVCYETDARRSLADAIAEDEPADRVASVADVLRALPGWRDAVGPGVVALPADVVLAGHRPLLLPLPGWGPPSLRQVFADPERLAHLTPEAVRGLPIGDRTPGLYALGVAARHCFEALPDDDTGRLLQRIACGTVFTDQPRDGRLPSWMRKVKPVRAVREQLRDLTGRQVAGDHADDPSRLANTLDEARRAMDPLAAVRSLRAGGEPRAAVGLAHAALVDRPRYDLLLLAAEIAQDDLREPLEALSLLERAVQADPGRSEAYAEQLSIIGGLWSVLQGRLARATDNSFTQRLDATARTAFDRLPPDRRVDQAHDMARCLIGQGRLDEANTFVHRWLHDGKTLMWWRFDLMLDYADTFLLLGHDDAAAQVAGEVRKGLRRVRENGEMNPAEIHAHGMRLADLDQRLLQKRNREASA
;
A
#
# COMPACT_ATOMS: atom_id res chain seq x y z
N MET A 1 -36.79 -9.31 -21.38
CA MET A 1 -37.60 -8.10 -21.12
C MET A 1 -36.65 -7.00 -20.67
N THR A 2 -36.11 -6.23 -21.60
CA THR A 2 -35.44 -4.95 -21.33
C THR A 2 -36.55 -3.91 -21.18
N THR A 3 -36.90 -3.64 -19.93
CA THR A 3 -38.15 -3.01 -19.46
C THR A 3 -38.09 -1.48 -19.58
N VAL A 4 -39.27 -0.86 -19.67
CA VAL A 4 -39.61 0.58 -19.79
C VAL A 4 -38.64 1.59 -19.12
N ASP A 5 -37.96 1.23 -18.04
CA ASP A 5 -36.96 2.08 -17.37
C ASP A 5 -35.66 2.25 -18.17
N GLY A 6 -35.23 1.23 -18.92
CA GLY A 6 -34.07 1.33 -19.82
C GLY A 6 -34.30 2.29 -20.98
N ASP A 7 -35.53 2.31 -21.50
CA ASP A 7 -35.94 3.23 -22.57
C ASP A 7 -36.06 4.67 -22.04
N CYS A 8 -36.53 4.85 -20.80
CA CYS A 8 -36.57 6.15 -20.15
C CYS A 8 -35.16 6.71 -19.88
N ARG A 9 -34.22 5.90 -19.39
CA ARG A 9 -32.82 6.31 -19.16
C ARG A 9 -32.17 6.80 -20.45
N LYS A 10 -32.25 6.02 -21.54
CA LYS A 10 -31.72 6.42 -22.85
C LYS A 10 -32.35 7.72 -23.37
N ALA A 11 -33.67 7.86 -23.24
CA ALA A 11 -34.36 9.08 -23.65
C ALA A 11 -33.88 10.32 -22.87
N VAL A 12 -33.56 10.17 -21.58
CA VAL A 12 -32.98 11.25 -20.77
C VAL A 12 -31.56 11.58 -21.22
N GLU A 13 -30.71 10.56 -21.43
CA GLU A 13 -29.32 10.72 -21.88
C GLU A 13 -29.24 11.49 -23.21
N GLU A 14 -30.07 11.11 -24.20
CA GLU A 14 -30.14 11.78 -25.50
C GLU A 14 -30.69 13.21 -25.37
N ALA A 15 -31.75 13.42 -24.60
CA ALA A 15 -32.42 14.72 -24.49
C ALA A 15 -31.65 15.75 -23.65
N LEU A 16 -30.76 15.29 -22.76
CA LEU A 16 -29.87 16.12 -21.95
C LEU A 16 -28.43 16.16 -22.47
N ASP A 17 -28.05 15.31 -23.42
CA ASP A 17 -26.65 15.11 -23.85
C ASP A 17 -25.77 14.85 -22.62
N ALA A 18 -26.22 13.87 -21.81
CA ALA A 18 -25.68 13.53 -20.51
C ALA A 18 -25.57 12.00 -20.35
N GLU A 19 -24.71 11.56 -19.45
CA GLU A 19 -24.51 10.15 -19.09
C GLU A 19 -25.17 9.86 -17.74
N TYR A 20 -25.81 8.70 -17.59
CA TYR A 20 -26.28 8.25 -16.29
C TYR A 20 -25.12 8.05 -15.31
N ALA A 21 -25.23 8.62 -14.11
CA ALA A 21 -24.18 8.64 -13.09
C ALA A 21 -24.57 7.90 -11.79
N GLY A 22 -25.75 7.28 -11.76
CA GLY A 22 -26.23 6.48 -10.64
C GLY A 22 -27.46 7.04 -9.94
N VAL A 23 -27.74 6.46 -8.79
CA VAL A 23 -28.96 6.71 -8.02
C VAL A 23 -28.66 7.62 -6.82
N GLY A 24 -29.34 8.76 -6.74
CA GLY A 24 -29.28 9.64 -5.57
C GLY A 24 -30.33 9.27 -4.51
N TRP A 25 -30.20 9.85 -3.32
CA TRP A 25 -31.17 9.67 -2.23
C TRP A 25 -32.61 9.97 -2.69
N TRP A 26 -32.76 11.03 -3.49
CA TRP A 26 -33.96 11.29 -4.27
C TRP A 26 -33.62 11.38 -5.75
N GLY A 27 -34.34 10.63 -6.58
CA GLY A 27 -34.21 10.68 -8.03
C GLY A 27 -32.92 10.06 -8.59
N SER A 28 -32.77 10.16 -9.90
CA SER A 28 -31.62 9.65 -10.66
C SER A 28 -30.68 10.79 -11.05
N LEU A 29 -29.37 10.51 -11.11
CA LEU A 29 -28.35 11.50 -11.43
C LEU A 29 -27.72 11.25 -12.79
N TYR A 30 -27.45 12.34 -13.50
CA TYR A 30 -26.86 12.36 -14.82
C TYR A 30 -25.78 13.44 -14.88
N ARG A 31 -24.68 13.16 -15.56
CA ARG A 31 -23.56 14.09 -15.72
C ARG A 31 -23.43 14.51 -17.18
N ALA A 32 -23.21 15.80 -17.44
CA ALA A 32 -22.91 16.34 -18.76
C ALA A 32 -21.56 17.07 -18.71
N PRO A 33 -20.43 16.34 -18.85
CA PRO A 33 -19.10 16.89 -18.64
C PRO A 33 -18.77 18.05 -19.58
N ARG A 34 -19.23 17.98 -20.83
CA ARG A 34 -19.03 19.03 -21.86
C ARG A 34 -19.63 20.38 -21.46
N ARG A 35 -20.67 20.37 -20.63
CA ARG A 35 -21.39 21.57 -20.17
C ARG A 35 -21.04 21.98 -18.75
N ARG A 36 -20.19 21.21 -18.04
CA ARG A 36 -19.93 21.39 -16.60
C ARG A 36 -21.24 21.40 -15.79
N ARG A 37 -22.10 20.43 -16.11
CA ARG A 37 -23.44 20.28 -15.52
C ARG A 37 -23.65 18.89 -14.97
N TRP A 38 -24.36 18.83 -13.86
CA TRP A 38 -24.98 17.61 -13.34
C TRP A 38 -26.48 17.84 -13.20
N TYR A 39 -27.26 16.82 -13.47
CA TYR A 39 -28.71 16.86 -13.45
C TYR A 39 -29.24 15.80 -12.49
N ARG A 40 -30.17 16.19 -11.63
CA ARG A 40 -30.98 15.26 -10.85
C ARG A 40 -32.40 15.28 -11.38
N LEU A 41 -32.93 14.11 -11.67
CA LEU A 41 -34.30 13.92 -12.13
C LEU A 41 -35.12 13.25 -11.04
N VAL A 42 -36.06 14.00 -10.47
CA VAL A 42 -37.01 13.52 -9.46
C VAL A 42 -38.39 13.43 -10.11
N PRO A 43 -39.06 12.26 -10.12
CA PRO A 43 -40.41 12.17 -10.68
C PRO A 43 -41.38 13.14 -10.00
N VAL A 44 -42.19 13.87 -10.77
CA VAL A 44 -43.05 14.94 -10.21
C VAL A 44 -44.10 14.39 -9.25
N GLU A 45 -44.60 13.19 -9.51
CA GLU A 45 -45.57 12.52 -8.64
C GLU A 45 -45.01 12.11 -7.27
N GLU A 46 -43.70 12.25 -7.05
CA GLU A 46 -43.01 11.93 -5.80
C GLU A 46 -42.75 13.16 -4.91
N ILE A 47 -43.04 14.36 -5.42
CA ILE A 47 -42.76 15.62 -4.72
C ILE A 47 -43.99 16.52 -4.67
N SER A 48 -44.18 17.19 -3.54
CA SER A 48 -45.28 18.12 -3.31
C SER A 48 -45.03 19.49 -3.97
N GLY A 49 -46.08 20.32 -4.05
CA GLY A 49 -45.94 21.72 -4.45
C GLY A 49 -44.97 22.50 -3.56
N GLN A 50 -44.98 22.25 -2.25
CA GLN A 50 -44.06 22.89 -1.30
C GLN A 50 -42.61 22.50 -1.58
N GLN A 51 -42.32 21.21 -1.79
CA GLN A 51 -40.98 20.72 -2.10
C GLN A 51 -40.44 21.33 -3.40
N ARG A 52 -41.29 21.52 -4.42
CA ARG A 52 -40.90 22.23 -5.65
C ARG A 52 -40.55 23.68 -5.41
N SER A 53 -41.33 24.40 -4.60
CA SER A 53 -41.03 25.78 -4.21
C SER A 53 -39.72 25.88 -3.42
N GLU A 54 -39.45 24.91 -2.54
CA GLU A 54 -38.18 24.84 -1.82
C GLU A 54 -37.00 24.67 -2.79
N LEU A 55 -37.07 23.76 -3.77
CA LEU A 55 -36.04 23.62 -4.80
C LEU A 55 -35.79 24.91 -5.58
N ALA A 56 -36.84 25.63 -5.95
CA ALA A 56 -36.70 26.93 -6.62
C ALA A 56 -35.96 27.93 -5.72
N ALA A 57 -36.24 27.93 -4.41
CA ALA A 57 -35.55 28.80 -3.45
C ALA A 57 -34.05 28.47 -3.31
N TRP A 58 -33.64 27.22 -3.56
CA TRP A 58 -32.22 26.81 -3.54
C TRP A 58 -31.39 27.45 -4.64
N GLN A 59 -31.99 27.80 -5.79
CA GLN A 59 -31.31 28.52 -6.87
C GLN A 59 -30.85 29.92 -6.44
N ALA A 60 -31.53 30.51 -5.44
CA ALA A 60 -31.23 31.83 -4.92
C ALA A 60 -30.29 31.81 -3.70
N ARG A 61 -29.87 30.63 -3.21
CA ARG A 61 -28.99 30.53 -2.04
C ARG A 61 -27.55 30.98 -2.38
N PRO A 62 -26.84 31.65 -1.44
CA PRO A 62 -25.43 31.95 -1.62
C PRO A 62 -24.62 30.70 -1.88
N ARG A 63 -23.62 30.81 -2.76
CA ARG A 63 -22.65 29.73 -3.02
C ARG A 63 -21.93 29.36 -1.73
N ARG A 64 -21.75 28.06 -1.50
CA ARG A 64 -21.03 27.50 -0.36
C ARG A 64 -19.91 26.61 -0.87
N PRO A 65 -18.75 26.56 -0.17
CA PRO A 65 -17.56 25.89 -0.67
C PRO A 65 -17.75 24.38 -0.87
N ASP A 66 -18.56 23.72 -0.04
CA ASP A 66 -18.68 22.25 -0.04
C ASP A 66 -19.96 21.74 -0.75
N LEU A 67 -20.72 22.64 -1.38
CA LEU A 67 -21.96 22.32 -2.10
C LEU A 67 -21.83 22.74 -3.56
N ALA A 68 -22.26 21.87 -4.48
CA ALA A 68 -22.42 22.26 -5.88
C ALA A 68 -23.54 23.32 -6.00
N PRO A 69 -23.28 24.47 -6.64
CA PRO A 69 -24.30 25.49 -6.87
C PRO A 69 -25.49 24.92 -7.67
N VAL A 70 -26.70 25.11 -7.15
CA VAL A 70 -27.94 24.84 -7.89
C VAL A 70 -28.18 26.02 -8.83
N VAL A 71 -28.35 25.73 -10.12
CA VAL A 71 -28.54 26.74 -11.17
C VAL A 71 -29.88 26.53 -11.87
N PRO A 72 -30.47 27.59 -12.46
CA PRO A 72 -31.68 27.45 -13.25
C PRO A 72 -31.49 26.48 -14.42
N GLY A 73 -32.52 25.67 -14.73
CA GLY A 73 -32.47 24.75 -15.85
C GLY A 73 -32.54 25.47 -17.21
N GLU A 74 -31.72 25.05 -18.17
CA GLU A 74 -31.67 25.63 -19.53
C GLU A 74 -33.01 25.56 -20.28
N ARG A 75 -33.87 24.60 -19.92
CA ARG A 75 -35.16 24.33 -20.57
C ARG A 75 -36.31 24.24 -19.54
N GLY A 76 -36.17 24.99 -18.45
CA GLY A 76 -37.12 24.98 -17.34
C GLY A 76 -36.91 23.81 -16.37
N ASP A 77 -37.58 23.93 -15.23
CA ASP A 77 -37.35 23.07 -14.06
C ASP A 77 -38.24 21.81 -14.05
N GLN A 78 -39.19 21.69 -15.00
CA GLN A 78 -40.01 20.49 -15.20
C GLN A 78 -39.98 20.06 -16.67
N ARG A 79 -39.73 18.77 -16.91
CA ARG A 79 -39.62 18.21 -18.26
C ARG A 79 -40.21 16.81 -18.34
N GLN A 80 -40.73 16.48 -19.50
CA GLN A 80 -41.22 15.13 -19.80
C GLN A 80 -40.14 14.34 -20.55
N PHE A 81 -39.85 13.12 -20.08
CA PHE A 81 -38.98 12.16 -20.74
C PHE A 81 -39.70 10.82 -20.83
N ALA A 82 -39.72 10.21 -22.01
CA ALA A 82 -40.43 8.95 -22.27
C ALA A 82 -41.87 8.89 -21.70
N GLY A 83 -42.61 10.00 -21.80
CA GLY A 83 -44.00 10.11 -21.32
C GLY A 83 -44.16 10.41 -19.82
N ARG A 84 -43.08 10.43 -19.02
CA ARG A 84 -43.12 10.72 -17.57
C ARG A 84 -42.57 12.10 -17.24
N TRP A 85 -43.19 12.79 -16.29
CA TRP A 85 -42.78 14.13 -15.86
C TRP A 85 -41.76 14.07 -14.73
N PHE A 86 -40.72 14.89 -14.85
CA PHE A 86 -39.65 15.02 -13.88
C PHE A 86 -39.43 16.47 -13.52
N GLN A 87 -39.19 16.71 -12.24
CA GLN A 87 -38.53 17.90 -11.74
C GLN A 87 -37.03 17.74 -11.97
N VAL A 88 -36.45 18.67 -12.72
CA VAL A 88 -35.03 18.68 -13.09
C VAL A 88 -34.31 19.69 -12.19
N VAL A 89 -33.33 19.20 -11.42
CA VAL A 89 -32.44 20.06 -10.64
C VAL A 89 -31.09 20.09 -11.34
N CYS A 90 -30.61 21.28 -11.67
CA CYS A 90 -29.33 21.46 -12.37
C CYS A 90 -28.26 21.98 -11.41
N TYR A 91 -27.07 21.39 -11.49
CA TYR A 91 -25.91 21.78 -10.70
C TYR A 91 -24.76 22.20 -11.60
N GLU A 92 -24.02 23.22 -11.20
CA GLU A 92 -22.82 23.71 -11.90
C GLU A 92 -21.54 23.20 -11.22
N THR A 93 -20.77 22.37 -11.91
CA THR A 93 -19.48 21.86 -11.39
C THR A 93 -18.61 21.33 -12.53
N ASP A 94 -17.30 21.42 -12.36
CA ASP A 94 -16.30 20.81 -13.23
C ASP A 94 -15.95 19.36 -12.84
N ALA A 95 -16.55 18.84 -11.77
CA ALA A 95 -16.38 17.45 -11.35
C ALA A 95 -16.79 16.48 -12.46
N ARG A 96 -15.88 15.57 -12.80
CA ARG A 96 -16.07 14.57 -13.87
C ARG A 96 -16.59 13.24 -13.37
N ARG A 97 -16.41 12.95 -12.08
CA ARG A 97 -16.76 11.67 -11.46
C ARG A 97 -17.50 11.88 -10.14
N SER A 98 -18.38 10.94 -9.80
CA SER A 98 -19.05 10.84 -8.51
C SER A 98 -18.24 9.99 -7.51
N LEU A 99 -18.68 9.95 -6.26
CA LEU A 99 -18.15 8.97 -5.30
C LEU A 99 -18.51 7.54 -5.72
N ALA A 100 -19.66 7.32 -6.39
CA ALA A 100 -20.02 6.01 -6.93
C ALA A 100 -18.98 5.52 -7.96
N ASP A 101 -18.57 6.40 -8.88
CA ASP A 101 -17.49 6.11 -9.84
C ASP A 101 -16.19 5.76 -9.11
N ALA A 102 -15.80 6.55 -8.10
CA ALA A 102 -14.58 6.32 -7.34
C ALA A 102 -14.59 5.02 -6.54
N ILE A 103 -15.74 4.60 -5.99
CA ILE A 103 -15.88 3.33 -5.29
C ILE A 103 -15.83 2.15 -6.28
N ALA A 104 -16.23 2.35 -7.54
CA ALA A 104 -16.15 1.33 -8.57
C ALA A 104 -14.70 1.06 -9.05
N GLU A 105 -13.76 1.98 -8.82
CA GLU A 105 -12.36 1.85 -9.25
C GLU A 105 -11.64 0.61 -8.68
N ASP A 106 -10.62 0.13 -9.40
CA ASP A 106 -9.89 -1.08 -9.05
C ASP A 106 -8.95 -0.87 -7.85
N GLU A 107 -8.30 0.30 -7.76
CA GLU A 107 -7.25 0.57 -6.77
C GLU A 107 -7.84 0.80 -5.37
N PRO A 108 -7.64 -0.12 -4.40
CA PRO A 108 -8.34 -0.05 -3.12
C PRO A 108 -8.03 1.19 -2.29
N ALA A 109 -6.79 1.68 -2.36
CA ALA A 109 -6.37 2.86 -1.61
C ALA A 109 -7.10 4.14 -2.04
N ASP A 110 -7.37 4.29 -3.34
CA ASP A 110 -8.06 5.45 -3.90
C ASP A 110 -9.56 5.45 -3.57
N ARG A 111 -10.18 4.26 -3.56
CA ARG A 111 -11.56 4.08 -3.07
C ARG A 111 -11.69 4.57 -1.63
N VAL A 112 -10.78 4.11 -0.76
CA VAL A 112 -10.79 4.45 0.67
C VAL A 112 -10.51 5.94 0.89
N ALA A 113 -9.57 6.52 0.14
CA ALA A 113 -9.27 7.96 0.21
C ALA A 113 -10.52 8.81 -0.09
N SER A 114 -11.22 8.47 -1.18
CA SER A 114 -12.41 9.21 -1.62
C SER A 114 -13.51 9.19 -0.56
N VAL A 115 -13.75 8.05 0.08
CA VAL A 115 -14.76 7.96 1.16
C VAL A 115 -14.31 8.69 2.43
N ALA A 116 -13.02 8.63 2.78
CA ALA A 116 -12.48 9.36 3.92
C ALA A 116 -12.65 10.89 3.77
N ASP A 117 -12.40 11.43 2.58
CA ASP A 117 -12.60 12.85 2.30
C ASP A 117 -14.08 13.25 2.38
N VAL A 118 -14.98 12.38 1.92
CA VAL A 118 -16.43 12.59 2.03
C VAL A 118 -16.90 12.60 3.48
N LEU A 119 -16.39 11.69 4.31
CA LEU A 119 -16.69 11.67 5.74
C LEU A 119 -16.23 12.96 6.43
N ARG A 120 -15.09 13.54 6.02
CA ARG A 120 -14.62 14.84 6.54
C ARG A 120 -15.51 16.02 6.14
N ALA A 121 -16.14 15.95 4.98
CA ALA A 121 -17.04 17.00 4.51
C ALA A 121 -18.44 16.93 5.14
N LEU A 122 -18.84 15.76 5.67
CA LEU A 122 -20.17 15.52 6.22
C LEU A 122 -20.60 16.54 7.31
N PRO A 123 -19.77 16.94 8.29
CA PRO A 123 -20.16 17.96 9.27
C PRO A 123 -20.51 19.30 8.61
N GLY A 124 -19.69 19.76 7.65
CA GLY A 124 -19.95 21.01 6.91
C GLY A 124 -21.23 20.93 6.08
N TRP A 125 -21.55 19.77 5.52
CA TRP A 125 -22.83 19.56 4.83
C TRP A 125 -24.03 19.61 5.79
N ARG A 126 -23.90 19.05 6.99
CA ARG A 126 -24.95 19.11 8.02
C ARG A 126 -25.20 20.53 8.48
N ASP A 127 -24.14 21.32 8.68
CA ASP A 127 -24.25 22.74 9.00
C ASP A 127 -24.89 23.51 7.84
N ALA A 128 -24.61 23.09 6.60
CA ALA A 128 -25.05 23.83 5.45
C ALA A 128 -26.49 23.56 5.01
N VAL A 129 -26.91 22.30 5.07
CA VAL A 129 -28.18 21.81 4.54
C VAL A 129 -29.15 21.45 5.67
N GLY A 130 -28.63 20.91 6.78
CA GLY A 130 -29.38 20.47 7.95
C GLY A 130 -28.91 19.10 8.47
N PRO A 131 -29.25 18.74 9.72
CA PRO A 131 -28.78 17.50 10.36
C PRO A 131 -29.30 16.21 9.66
N GLY A 132 -30.40 16.31 8.92
CA GLY A 132 -31.02 15.18 8.19
C GLY A 132 -30.41 14.85 6.84
N VAL A 133 -29.21 15.36 6.50
CA VAL A 133 -28.53 15.03 5.24
C VAL A 133 -28.24 13.54 5.15
N VAL A 134 -28.73 12.93 4.07
CA VAL A 134 -28.36 11.60 3.61
C VAL A 134 -27.84 11.75 2.19
N ALA A 135 -26.59 11.35 1.97
CA ALA A 135 -25.94 11.39 0.66
C ALA A 135 -25.58 9.97 0.26
N LEU A 136 -26.13 9.52 -0.86
CA LEU A 136 -25.67 8.30 -1.53
C LEU A 136 -24.40 8.60 -2.34
N PRO A 137 -23.63 7.57 -2.73
CA PRO A 137 -22.40 7.79 -3.50
C PRO A 137 -22.58 8.61 -4.78
N ALA A 138 -23.72 8.49 -5.47
CA ALA A 138 -23.97 9.30 -6.66
C ALA A 138 -24.26 10.78 -6.32
N ASP A 139 -24.78 11.09 -5.13
CA ASP A 139 -25.07 12.47 -4.68
C ASP A 139 -23.82 13.31 -4.42
N VAL A 140 -22.64 12.69 -4.43
CA VAL A 140 -21.37 13.35 -4.14
C VAL A 140 -20.51 13.33 -5.38
N VAL A 141 -20.00 14.51 -5.77
CA VAL A 141 -19.11 14.68 -6.92
C VAL A 141 -17.72 15.08 -6.47
N LEU A 142 -16.70 14.60 -7.18
CA LEU A 142 -15.29 14.79 -6.81
C LEU A 142 -14.65 15.82 -7.75
N ALA A 143 -14.50 17.06 -7.25
CA ALA A 143 -13.85 18.17 -7.97
C ALA A 143 -12.41 18.35 -7.43
N GLY A 144 -11.43 17.74 -8.11
CA GLY A 144 -10.05 17.72 -7.64
C GLY A 144 -9.91 16.96 -6.32
N HIS A 145 -9.40 17.62 -5.27
CA HIS A 145 -9.20 17.03 -3.94
C HIS A 145 -10.35 17.33 -2.95
N ARG A 146 -11.48 17.87 -3.41
CA ARG A 146 -12.61 18.20 -2.54
C ARG A 146 -13.91 17.55 -3.00
N PRO A 147 -14.61 16.83 -2.12
CA PRO A 147 -15.94 16.34 -2.42
C PRO A 147 -16.95 17.49 -2.32
N LEU A 148 -17.84 17.58 -3.30
CA LEU A 148 -18.98 18.49 -3.30
C LEU A 148 -20.26 17.66 -3.21
N LEU A 149 -21.16 18.05 -2.30
CA LEU A 149 -22.50 17.49 -2.28
C LEU A 149 -23.32 18.12 -3.42
N LEU A 150 -24.15 17.33 -4.10
CA LEU A 150 -25.24 17.80 -4.97
C LEU A 150 -26.48 18.01 -4.09
N PRO A 151 -26.68 19.20 -3.49
CA PRO A 151 -27.60 19.34 -2.38
C PRO A 151 -29.06 19.15 -2.79
N LEU A 152 -29.85 18.72 -1.81
CA LEU A 152 -31.30 18.78 -1.79
C LEU A 152 -31.76 19.26 -0.41
N PRO A 153 -32.96 19.86 -0.29
CA PRO A 153 -33.55 20.09 1.01
C PRO A 153 -33.79 18.75 1.74
N GLY A 154 -33.71 18.78 3.08
CA GLY A 154 -33.83 17.60 3.93
C GLY A 154 -35.27 17.09 4.05
N TRP A 155 -35.81 16.53 2.97
CA TRP A 155 -37.19 16.01 2.91
C TRP A 155 -37.42 14.69 3.65
N GLY A 156 -36.38 14.13 4.26
CA GLY A 156 -36.43 12.79 4.83
C GLY A 156 -36.33 11.70 3.75
N PRO A 157 -36.81 10.48 4.03
CA PRO A 157 -36.68 9.35 3.13
C PRO A 157 -37.59 9.45 1.88
N PRO A 158 -37.12 8.93 0.73
CA PRO A 158 -37.95 8.81 -0.47
C PRO A 158 -39.11 7.83 -0.25
N SER A 159 -40.12 7.91 -1.12
CA SER A 159 -41.25 6.99 -1.05
C SER A 159 -40.80 5.54 -1.27
N LEU A 160 -41.59 4.59 -0.75
CA LEU A 160 -41.35 3.16 -0.99
C LEU A 160 -41.24 2.85 -2.49
N ARG A 161 -42.05 3.52 -3.33
CA ARG A 161 -42.01 3.34 -4.78
C ARG A 161 -40.63 3.68 -5.36
N GLN A 162 -40.01 4.79 -4.95
CA GLN A 162 -38.65 5.12 -5.37
C GLN A 162 -37.61 4.14 -4.82
N VAL A 163 -37.75 3.73 -3.56
CA VAL A 163 -36.83 2.78 -2.93
C VAL A 163 -36.84 1.43 -3.67
N PHE A 164 -38.01 0.91 -4.03
CA PHE A 164 -38.15 -0.36 -4.76
C PHE A 164 -37.82 -0.26 -6.25
N ALA A 165 -37.91 0.93 -6.84
CA ALA A 165 -37.56 1.14 -8.25
C ALA A 165 -36.06 1.00 -8.51
N ASP A 166 -35.21 1.35 -7.54
CA ASP A 166 -33.76 1.25 -7.65
C ASP A 166 -33.18 0.55 -6.40
N PRO A 167 -32.89 -0.77 -6.46
CA PRO A 167 -32.39 -1.56 -5.33
C PRO A 167 -31.11 -1.02 -4.68
N GLU A 168 -30.31 -0.23 -5.40
CA GLU A 168 -29.14 0.44 -4.87
C GLU A 168 -29.48 1.35 -3.67
N ARG A 169 -30.64 2.05 -3.68
CA ARG A 169 -31.07 2.88 -2.54
C ARG A 169 -31.29 2.04 -1.29
N LEU A 170 -31.81 0.82 -1.43
CA LEU A 170 -32.10 -0.08 -0.31
C LEU A 170 -30.84 -0.35 0.50
N ALA A 171 -29.71 -0.62 -0.16
CA ALA A 171 -28.45 -1.00 0.51
C ALA A 171 -27.96 0.04 1.53
N HIS A 172 -28.33 1.32 1.35
CA HIS A 172 -27.92 2.44 2.20
C HIS A 172 -28.96 2.83 3.25
N LEU A 173 -30.12 2.15 3.32
CA LEU A 173 -31.12 2.38 4.36
C LEU A 173 -30.70 1.75 5.69
N THR A 174 -30.99 2.44 6.79
CA THR A 174 -30.78 1.85 8.12
C THR A 174 -31.73 0.64 8.32
N PRO A 175 -31.33 -0.36 9.13
CA PRO A 175 -32.20 -1.48 9.48
C PRO A 175 -33.53 -1.03 10.08
N GLU A 176 -33.52 0.04 10.89
CA GLU A 176 -34.69 0.65 11.49
C GLU A 176 -35.65 1.19 10.41
N ALA A 177 -35.13 1.93 9.44
CA ALA A 177 -35.93 2.50 8.36
C ALA A 177 -36.60 1.41 7.51
N VAL A 178 -35.88 0.32 7.19
CA VAL A 178 -36.45 -0.82 6.44
C VAL A 178 -37.53 -1.55 7.24
N ARG A 179 -37.39 -1.63 8.58
CA ARG A 179 -38.40 -2.23 9.46
C ARG A 179 -39.58 -1.30 9.77
N GLY A 180 -39.55 -0.05 9.31
CA GLY A 180 -40.56 0.96 9.65
C GLY A 180 -40.52 1.40 11.11
N LEU A 181 -39.37 1.29 11.77
CA LEU A 181 -39.15 1.75 13.13
C LEU A 181 -38.72 3.22 13.15
N PRO A 182 -38.95 3.95 14.26
CA PRO A 182 -38.39 5.29 14.45
C PRO A 182 -36.87 5.32 14.26
N ILE A 183 -36.33 6.49 13.95
CA ILE A 183 -34.87 6.69 13.89
C ILE A 183 -34.31 6.33 15.26
N GLY A 184 -33.52 5.26 15.31
CA GLY A 184 -32.79 4.84 16.51
C GLY A 184 -31.48 5.61 16.66
N ASP A 185 -30.53 5.02 17.38
CA ASP A 185 -29.23 5.65 17.68
C ASP A 185 -28.32 5.79 16.45
N ARG A 186 -28.69 5.24 15.28
CA ARG A 186 -27.90 5.37 14.04
C ARG A 186 -28.27 6.63 13.28
N THR A 187 -27.29 7.50 13.04
CA THR A 187 -27.47 8.62 12.13
C THR A 187 -27.56 8.15 10.66
N PRO A 188 -28.67 8.36 9.93
CA PRO A 188 -28.85 7.80 8.57
C PRO A 188 -27.78 8.23 7.57
N GLY A 189 -27.34 9.49 7.61
CA GLY A 189 -26.28 9.98 6.72
C GLY A 189 -24.92 9.33 6.98
N LEU A 190 -24.58 9.06 8.25
CA LEU A 190 -23.34 8.35 8.58
C LEU A 190 -23.44 6.86 8.23
N TYR A 191 -24.60 6.24 8.46
CA TYR A 191 -24.85 4.86 8.07
C TYR A 191 -24.69 4.67 6.55
N ALA A 192 -25.29 5.54 5.73
CA ALA A 192 -25.18 5.48 4.27
C ALA A 192 -23.72 5.56 3.79
N LEU A 193 -22.92 6.45 4.39
CA LEU A 193 -21.48 6.56 4.10
C LEU A 193 -20.67 5.40 4.69
N GLY A 194 -21.10 4.81 5.80
CA GLY A 194 -20.52 3.58 6.36
C GLY A 194 -20.72 2.39 5.44
N VAL A 195 -21.89 2.26 4.81
CA VAL A 195 -22.16 1.26 3.75
C VAL A 195 -21.25 1.51 2.54
N ALA A 196 -21.12 2.77 2.10
CA ALA A 196 -20.22 3.14 1.01
C ALA A 196 -18.75 2.79 1.33
N ALA A 197 -18.29 3.09 2.55
CA ALA A 197 -16.96 2.74 3.03
C ALA A 197 -16.76 1.21 3.06
N ARG A 198 -17.75 0.46 3.51
CA ARG A 198 -17.70 -1.01 3.54
C ARG A 198 -17.60 -1.58 2.11
N HIS A 199 -18.26 -0.95 1.14
CA HIS A 199 -18.17 -1.33 -0.27
C HIS A 199 -16.76 -1.14 -0.88
N CYS A 200 -15.87 -0.34 -0.27
CA CYS A 200 -14.46 -0.28 -0.68
C CYS A 200 -13.70 -1.60 -0.41
N PHE A 201 -14.20 -2.41 0.52
CA PHE A 201 -13.58 -3.65 0.99
C PHE A 201 -14.34 -4.91 0.53
N GLU A 202 -15.66 -4.81 0.42
CA GLU A 202 -16.59 -5.93 0.23
C GLU A 202 -17.51 -5.67 -0.96
N ALA A 203 -17.77 -6.70 -1.77
CA ALA A 203 -18.78 -6.60 -2.82
C ALA A 203 -20.19 -6.64 -2.20
N LEU A 204 -21.12 -5.88 -2.78
CA LEU A 204 -22.54 -6.09 -2.49
C LEU A 204 -22.95 -7.44 -3.07
N PRO A 205 -23.79 -8.21 -2.37
CA PRO A 205 -24.31 -9.47 -2.89
C PRO A 205 -25.20 -9.22 -4.11
N ASP A 206 -25.13 -10.09 -5.10
CA ASP A 206 -26.05 -10.12 -6.24
C ASP A 206 -27.37 -10.81 -5.83
N ASP A 207 -28.09 -10.16 -4.91
CA ASP A 207 -29.36 -10.63 -4.37
C ASP A 207 -30.54 -9.90 -5.06
N ASP A 208 -31.67 -10.60 -5.19
CA ASP A 208 -32.92 -9.93 -5.57
C ASP A 208 -33.36 -8.90 -4.51
N THR A 209 -34.22 -7.98 -4.91
CA THR A 209 -34.71 -6.88 -4.05
C THR A 209 -35.30 -7.36 -2.73
N GLY A 210 -36.01 -8.49 -2.73
CA GLY A 210 -36.65 -9.04 -1.52
C GLY A 210 -35.64 -9.58 -0.53
N ARG A 211 -34.63 -10.32 -1.02
CA ARG A 211 -33.54 -10.85 -0.21
C ARG A 211 -32.62 -9.74 0.29
N LEU A 212 -32.33 -8.73 -0.54
CA LEU A 212 -31.60 -7.54 -0.11
C LEU A 212 -32.34 -6.84 1.04
N LEU A 213 -33.65 -6.65 0.91
CA LEU A 213 -34.49 -6.05 1.96
C LEU A 213 -34.43 -6.86 3.27
N GLN A 214 -34.53 -8.19 3.20
CA GLN A 214 -34.39 -9.06 4.37
C GLN A 214 -33.04 -8.87 5.06
N ARG A 215 -31.95 -8.79 4.28
CA ARG A 215 -30.59 -8.62 4.82
C ARG A 215 -30.39 -7.27 5.47
N ILE A 216 -30.84 -6.19 4.85
CA ILE A 216 -30.78 -4.85 5.45
C ILE A 216 -31.61 -4.82 6.73
N ALA A 217 -32.82 -5.38 6.69
CA ALA A 217 -33.66 -5.54 7.87
C ALA A 217 -32.99 -6.37 8.97
N CYS A 218 -31.98 -7.19 8.69
CA CYS A 218 -31.19 -7.91 9.69
C CYS A 218 -29.85 -7.23 10.05
N GLY A 219 -29.48 -6.13 9.38
CA GLY A 219 -28.16 -5.50 9.54
C GLY A 219 -27.02 -6.30 8.91
N THR A 220 -27.31 -7.06 7.85
CA THR A 220 -26.37 -8.01 7.20
C THR A 220 -26.27 -7.79 5.68
N VAL A 221 -26.23 -6.51 5.28
CA VAL A 221 -26.17 -6.07 3.87
C VAL A 221 -25.05 -6.77 3.10
N PHE A 222 -23.84 -6.82 3.66
CA PHE A 222 -22.70 -7.51 3.09
C PHE A 222 -22.58 -8.94 3.62
N THR A 223 -21.98 -9.85 2.84
CA THR A 223 -21.67 -11.21 3.28
C THR A 223 -20.37 -11.21 4.07
N ASP A 224 -20.31 -11.97 5.17
CA ASP A 224 -19.05 -12.23 5.88
C ASP A 224 -18.21 -13.32 5.18
N GLN A 225 -18.55 -13.71 3.94
CA GLN A 225 -17.86 -14.80 3.25
C GLN A 225 -16.48 -14.33 2.77
N PRO A 226 -15.39 -15.06 3.10
CA PRO A 226 -14.03 -14.66 2.73
C PRO A 226 -13.78 -14.52 1.22
N ARG A 227 -14.63 -15.07 0.36
CA ARG A 227 -14.46 -15.08 -1.10
C ARG A 227 -14.97 -13.81 -1.79
N ASP A 228 -15.79 -13.00 -1.12
CA ASP A 228 -16.49 -11.84 -1.73
C ASP A 228 -15.73 -10.51 -1.53
N GLY A 229 -14.49 -10.58 -1.02
CA GLY A 229 -13.68 -9.40 -0.73
C GLY A 229 -13.10 -8.75 -1.99
N ARG A 230 -13.27 -7.44 -2.14
CA ARG A 230 -12.66 -6.62 -3.20
C ARG A 230 -11.18 -6.30 -2.96
N LEU A 231 -10.62 -6.78 -1.84
CA LEU A 231 -9.21 -6.61 -1.51
C LEU A 231 -8.38 -7.82 -1.92
N PRO A 232 -7.13 -7.60 -2.36
CA PRO A 232 -6.12 -8.64 -2.46
C PRO A 232 -5.91 -9.39 -1.13
N SER A 233 -5.45 -10.64 -1.21
CA SER A 233 -5.42 -11.54 -0.05
C SER A 233 -4.49 -11.05 1.08
N TRP A 234 -3.38 -10.39 0.74
CA TRP A 234 -2.43 -9.86 1.72
C TRP A 234 -2.99 -8.66 2.48
N MET A 235 -3.73 -7.76 1.81
CA MET A 235 -4.31 -6.56 2.44
C MET A 235 -5.31 -6.94 3.54
N ARG A 236 -6.02 -8.06 3.36
CA ARG A 236 -6.98 -8.58 4.36
C ARG A 236 -6.31 -9.02 5.67
N LYS A 237 -5.00 -9.30 5.65
CA LYS A 237 -4.21 -9.70 6.82
C LYS A 237 -3.64 -8.50 7.57
N VAL A 238 -3.63 -7.32 6.95
CA VAL A 238 -3.07 -6.10 7.53
C VAL A 238 -3.95 -5.59 8.67
N LYS A 239 -3.36 -5.38 9.85
CA LYS A 239 -4.09 -5.05 11.09
C LYS A 239 -4.94 -3.77 10.97
N PRO A 240 -4.43 -2.62 10.49
CA PRO A 240 -5.27 -1.44 10.25
C PRO A 240 -6.48 -1.68 9.34
N VAL A 241 -6.30 -2.46 8.26
CA VAL A 241 -7.38 -2.81 7.33
C VAL A 241 -8.43 -3.70 8.01
N ARG A 242 -8.01 -4.65 8.84
CA ARG A 242 -8.95 -5.47 9.62
C ARG A 242 -9.72 -4.64 10.64
N ALA A 243 -9.03 -3.77 11.37
CA ALA A 243 -9.64 -2.93 12.40
C ALA A 243 -10.74 -2.01 11.82
N VAL A 244 -10.47 -1.35 10.69
CA VAL A 244 -11.50 -0.50 10.06
C VAL A 244 -12.68 -1.31 9.53
N ARG A 245 -12.45 -2.52 9.00
CA ARG A 245 -13.53 -3.40 8.55
C ARG A 245 -14.41 -3.87 9.70
N GLU A 246 -13.82 -4.20 10.84
CA GLU A 246 -14.56 -4.55 12.06
C GLU A 246 -15.39 -3.36 12.54
N GLN A 247 -14.82 -2.15 12.59
CA GLN A 247 -15.54 -0.93 12.95
C GLN A 247 -16.72 -0.64 11.98
N LEU A 248 -16.51 -0.79 10.67
CA LEU A 248 -17.56 -0.61 9.67
C LEU A 248 -18.65 -1.67 9.77
N ARG A 249 -18.28 -2.92 10.12
CA ARG A 249 -19.25 -3.99 10.38
C ARG A 249 -20.11 -3.65 11.59
N ASP A 250 -19.53 -3.08 12.63
CA ASP A 250 -20.29 -2.69 13.83
C ASP A 250 -21.20 -1.48 13.54
N LEU A 251 -20.71 -0.48 12.79
CA LEU A 251 -21.51 0.68 12.36
C LEU A 251 -22.71 0.27 11.48
N THR A 252 -22.49 -0.67 10.55
CA THR A 252 -23.51 -1.11 9.58
C THR A 252 -24.31 -2.34 10.03
N GLY A 253 -23.97 -2.90 11.19
CA GLY A 253 -24.45 -4.19 11.69
C GLY A 253 -25.74 -4.13 12.50
N ARG A 254 -26.05 -5.23 13.20
CA ARG A 254 -27.31 -5.42 13.96
C ARG A 254 -27.38 -4.58 15.23
N GLN A 255 -26.27 -4.41 15.95
CA GLN A 255 -26.19 -3.60 17.18
C GLN A 255 -25.51 -2.27 16.89
N VAL A 256 -25.91 -1.21 17.57
CA VAL A 256 -25.20 0.08 17.52
C VAL A 256 -24.03 -0.03 18.48
N ALA A 257 -22.80 0.20 18.00
CA ALA A 257 -21.65 0.34 18.90
C ALA A 257 -21.88 1.61 19.77
N GLY A 258 -21.60 1.53 21.07
CA GLY A 258 -21.90 2.61 22.04
C GLY A 258 -21.25 3.97 21.70
N ASP A 259 -21.64 5.03 22.44
CA ASP A 259 -21.34 6.48 22.47
C ASP A 259 -20.31 7.16 21.53
N HIS A 260 -19.46 6.44 20.80
CA HIS A 260 -18.44 6.96 19.88
C HIS A 260 -18.62 6.53 18.42
N ALA A 261 -19.72 5.85 18.08
CA ALA A 261 -20.01 5.39 16.72
C ALA A 261 -20.43 6.50 15.74
N ASP A 262 -20.71 7.72 16.23
CA ASP A 262 -21.28 8.81 15.42
C ASP A 262 -20.27 9.87 14.94
N ASP A 263 -18.97 9.73 15.21
CA ASP A 263 -17.96 10.72 14.76
C ASP A 263 -17.42 10.39 13.35
N PRO A 264 -17.83 11.14 12.29
CA PRO A 264 -17.34 10.92 10.94
C PRO A 264 -15.84 11.22 10.79
N SER A 265 -15.27 12.11 11.60
CA SER A 265 -13.85 12.49 11.52
C SER A 265 -12.96 11.35 12.02
N ARG A 266 -13.37 10.69 13.11
CA ARG A 266 -12.70 9.49 13.61
C ARG A 266 -12.72 8.37 12.57
N LEU A 267 -13.89 8.10 11.97
CA LEU A 267 -13.99 7.07 10.92
C LEU A 267 -13.11 7.40 9.71
N ALA A 268 -13.08 8.66 9.28
CA ALA A 268 -12.20 9.11 8.21
C ALA A 268 -10.71 8.88 8.53
N ASN A 269 -10.28 9.16 9.77
CA ASN A 269 -8.91 8.94 10.20
C ASN A 269 -8.54 7.44 10.23
N THR A 270 -9.44 6.58 10.71
CA THR A 270 -9.22 5.12 10.69
C THR A 270 -9.16 4.58 9.26
N LEU A 271 -9.98 5.11 8.33
CA LEU A 271 -9.88 4.79 6.91
C LEU A 271 -8.53 5.23 6.32
N ASP A 272 -8.02 6.39 6.70
CA ASP A 272 -6.70 6.86 6.23
C ASP A 272 -5.53 6.03 6.78
N GLU A 273 -5.61 5.59 8.03
CA GLU A 273 -4.65 4.64 8.60
C GLU A 273 -4.66 3.31 7.83
N ALA A 274 -5.85 2.79 7.53
CA ALA A 274 -6.01 1.59 6.71
C ALA A 274 -5.44 1.81 5.30
N ARG A 275 -5.73 2.95 4.66
CA ARG A 275 -5.21 3.32 3.34
C ARG A 275 -3.69 3.35 3.31
N ARG A 276 -3.04 4.00 4.28
CA ARG A 276 -1.57 4.04 4.36
C ARG A 276 -0.98 2.63 4.50
N ALA A 277 -1.67 1.74 5.20
CA ALA A 277 -1.28 0.35 5.36
C ALA A 277 -1.61 -0.54 4.14
N MET A 278 -2.27 -0.01 3.11
CA MET A 278 -2.44 -0.69 1.81
C MET A 278 -1.25 -0.51 0.87
N ASP A 279 -0.24 0.30 1.22
CA ASP A 279 1.05 0.25 0.55
C ASP A 279 1.89 -0.89 1.15
N PRO A 280 2.30 -1.90 0.36
CA PRO A 280 3.03 -3.05 0.90
C PRO A 280 4.38 -2.67 1.53
N LEU A 281 5.07 -1.64 1.02
CA LEU A 281 6.31 -1.16 1.63
C LEU A 281 6.06 -0.57 3.02
N ALA A 282 5.08 0.33 3.14
CA ALA A 282 4.69 0.89 4.43
C ALA A 282 4.22 -0.19 5.42
N ALA A 283 3.43 -1.16 4.95
CA ALA A 283 2.93 -2.25 5.79
C ALA A 283 4.05 -3.16 6.32
N VAL A 284 4.99 -3.56 5.46
CA VAL A 284 6.14 -4.39 5.84
C VAL A 284 7.08 -3.64 6.79
N ARG A 285 7.37 -2.35 6.51
CA ARG A 285 8.16 -1.51 7.43
C ARG A 285 7.50 -1.38 8.79
N SER A 286 6.18 -1.20 8.83
CA SER A 286 5.45 -1.11 10.10
C SER A 286 5.54 -2.41 10.91
N LEU A 287 5.49 -3.57 10.27
CA LEU A 287 5.66 -4.86 10.96
C LEU A 287 7.09 -5.06 11.47
N ARG A 288 8.10 -4.70 10.67
CA ARG A 288 9.50 -4.72 11.07
C ARG A 288 9.72 -3.83 12.30
N ALA A 289 9.25 -2.59 12.25
CA ALA A 289 9.36 -1.62 13.36
C ALA A 289 8.59 -2.07 14.61
N GLY A 290 7.50 -2.84 14.44
CA GLY A 290 6.75 -3.45 15.54
C GLY A 290 7.42 -4.68 16.16
N GLY A 291 8.60 -5.09 15.70
CA GLY A 291 9.30 -6.27 16.20
C GLY A 291 8.75 -7.60 15.68
N GLU A 292 8.04 -7.58 14.54
CA GLU A 292 7.46 -8.77 13.92
C GLU A 292 8.12 -9.10 12.55
N PRO A 293 9.44 -9.33 12.47
CA PRO A 293 10.15 -9.49 11.20
C PRO A 293 9.67 -10.69 10.38
N ARG A 294 9.27 -11.79 11.04
CA ARG A 294 8.74 -12.98 10.35
C ARG A 294 7.38 -12.72 9.72
N ALA A 295 6.52 -11.93 10.39
CA ALA A 295 5.26 -11.49 9.82
C ALA A 295 5.48 -10.51 8.67
N ALA A 296 6.50 -9.64 8.79
CA ALA A 296 6.88 -8.69 7.75
C ALA A 296 7.29 -9.40 6.44
N VAL A 297 8.19 -10.39 6.51
CA VAL A 297 8.60 -11.20 5.35
C VAL A 297 7.42 -12.02 4.79
N GLY A 298 6.61 -12.63 5.66
CA GLY A 298 5.42 -13.37 5.24
C GLY A 298 4.39 -12.48 4.50
N LEU A 299 4.20 -11.24 4.95
CA LEU A 299 3.36 -10.26 4.28
C LEU A 299 3.96 -9.83 2.94
N ALA A 300 5.27 -9.59 2.90
CA ALA A 300 5.99 -9.24 1.66
C ALA A 300 5.81 -10.31 0.60
N HIS A 301 6.01 -11.60 0.93
CA HIS A 301 5.76 -12.71 0.00
C HIS A 301 4.33 -12.71 -0.52
N ALA A 302 3.34 -12.52 0.36
CA ALA A 302 1.93 -12.48 -0.06
C ALA A 302 1.63 -11.30 -0.99
N ALA A 303 2.22 -10.13 -0.75
CA ALA A 303 2.07 -8.96 -1.62
C ALA A 303 2.78 -9.12 -2.98
N LEU A 304 3.95 -9.79 -2.99
CA LEU A 304 4.72 -10.06 -4.20
C LEU A 304 4.05 -11.05 -5.16
N VAL A 305 3.12 -11.89 -4.67
CA VAL A 305 2.28 -12.74 -5.54
C VAL A 305 1.36 -11.89 -6.42
N ASP A 306 0.82 -10.80 -5.87
CA ASP A 306 -0.14 -9.95 -6.59
C ASP A 306 0.56 -8.94 -7.51
N ARG A 307 1.61 -8.26 -7.02
CA ARG A 307 2.40 -7.30 -7.81
C ARG A 307 3.89 -7.39 -7.44
N PRO A 308 4.75 -7.92 -8.32
CA PRO A 308 6.20 -7.90 -8.11
C PRO A 308 6.70 -6.46 -8.04
N ARG A 309 7.42 -6.11 -6.96
CA ARG A 309 8.02 -4.79 -6.77
C ARG A 309 9.46 -4.95 -6.30
N TYR A 310 10.40 -4.37 -7.03
CA TYR A 310 11.83 -4.45 -6.74
C TYR A 310 12.17 -3.96 -5.33
N ASP A 311 11.67 -2.79 -4.94
CA ASP A 311 11.97 -2.21 -3.62
C ASP A 311 11.41 -3.07 -2.46
N LEU A 312 10.31 -3.79 -2.71
CA LEU A 312 9.73 -4.71 -1.72
C LEU A 312 10.56 -6.00 -1.61
N LEU A 313 11.13 -6.49 -2.72
CA LEU A 313 12.06 -7.62 -2.70
C LEU A 313 13.33 -7.28 -1.92
N LEU A 314 13.89 -6.09 -2.15
CA LEU A 314 15.05 -5.61 -1.37
C LEU A 314 14.73 -5.51 0.12
N LEU A 315 13.62 -4.85 0.49
CA LEU A 315 13.23 -4.73 1.90
C LEU A 315 13.01 -6.10 2.56
N ALA A 316 12.37 -7.03 1.87
CA ALA A 316 12.15 -8.38 2.40
C ALA A 316 13.48 -9.14 2.57
N ALA A 317 14.42 -8.98 1.64
CA ALA A 317 15.74 -9.58 1.73
C ALA A 317 16.55 -9.00 2.90
N GLU A 318 16.50 -7.69 3.10
CA GLU A 318 17.12 -6.99 4.24
C GLU A 318 16.58 -7.53 5.57
N ILE A 319 15.26 -7.66 5.71
CA ILE A 319 14.64 -8.22 6.93
C ILE A 319 15.05 -9.67 7.14
N ALA A 320 15.03 -10.49 6.08
CA ALA A 320 15.44 -11.89 6.16
C ALA A 320 16.91 -12.02 6.62
N GLN A 321 17.80 -11.16 6.11
CA GLN A 321 19.22 -11.17 6.45
C GLN A 321 19.50 -10.62 7.86
N ASP A 322 18.99 -9.43 8.17
CA ASP A 322 19.39 -8.68 9.37
C ASP A 322 18.61 -9.07 10.61
N ASP A 323 17.30 -9.28 10.46
CA ASP A 323 16.41 -9.52 11.60
C ASP A 323 16.19 -11.02 11.84
N LEU A 324 16.04 -11.81 10.76
CA LEU A 324 15.78 -13.25 10.86
C LEU A 324 17.04 -14.12 10.81
N ARG A 325 18.16 -13.58 10.32
CA ARG A 325 19.41 -14.34 10.08
C ARG A 325 19.19 -15.54 9.15
N GLU A 326 18.36 -15.36 8.13
CA GLU A 326 18.02 -16.35 7.09
C GLU A 326 18.64 -15.95 5.73
N PRO A 327 19.98 -16.07 5.56
CA PRO A 327 20.69 -15.56 4.38
C PRO A 327 20.27 -16.22 3.07
N LEU A 328 19.81 -17.48 3.10
CA LEU A 328 19.35 -18.18 1.90
C LEU A 328 17.99 -17.67 1.43
N GLU A 329 17.11 -17.28 2.35
CA GLU A 329 15.85 -16.62 1.99
C GLU A 329 16.14 -15.24 1.39
N ALA A 330 17.04 -14.48 2.00
CA ALA A 330 17.48 -13.19 1.48
C ALA A 330 18.06 -13.31 0.05
N LEU A 331 18.96 -14.27 -0.20
CA LEU A 331 19.50 -14.51 -1.55
C LEU A 331 18.41 -14.87 -2.57
N SER A 332 17.44 -15.72 -2.21
CA SER A 332 16.31 -16.07 -3.06
C SER A 332 15.46 -14.85 -3.44
N LEU A 333 15.21 -13.94 -2.49
CA LEU A 333 14.50 -12.68 -2.72
C LEU A 333 15.31 -11.73 -3.63
N LEU A 334 16.63 -11.65 -3.44
CA LEU A 334 17.50 -10.83 -4.28
C LEU A 334 17.66 -11.39 -5.70
N GLU A 335 17.69 -12.71 -5.88
CA GLU A 335 17.64 -13.34 -7.20
C GLU A 335 16.38 -12.93 -7.96
N ARG A 336 15.22 -12.91 -7.29
CA ARG A 336 13.97 -12.40 -7.86
C ARG A 336 14.03 -10.90 -8.15
N ALA A 337 14.73 -10.11 -7.33
CA ALA A 337 14.91 -8.67 -7.57
C ALA A 337 15.74 -8.43 -8.84
N VAL A 338 16.85 -9.15 -9.01
CA VAL A 338 17.69 -9.13 -10.22
C VAL A 338 16.90 -9.55 -11.46
N GLN A 339 16.04 -10.57 -11.35
CA GLN A 339 15.18 -11.00 -12.46
C GLN A 339 14.14 -9.92 -12.84
N ALA A 340 13.61 -9.21 -11.85
CA ALA A 340 12.61 -8.16 -12.07
C ALA A 340 13.22 -6.90 -12.72
N ASP A 341 14.44 -6.52 -12.32
CA ASP A 341 15.16 -5.38 -12.89
C ASP A 341 16.68 -5.64 -12.91
N PRO A 342 17.22 -6.20 -14.00
CA PRO A 342 18.65 -6.51 -14.10
C PRO A 342 19.57 -5.29 -14.18
N GLY A 343 19.03 -4.09 -14.41
CA GLY A 343 19.80 -2.86 -14.59
C GLY A 343 20.15 -2.17 -13.27
N ARG A 344 19.47 -2.55 -12.18
CA ARG A 344 19.67 -1.97 -10.84
C ARG A 344 20.78 -2.69 -10.09
N SER A 345 21.76 -1.93 -9.60
CA SER A 345 22.98 -2.48 -8.98
C SER A 345 22.79 -2.91 -7.53
N GLU A 346 21.75 -2.42 -6.86
CA GLU A 346 21.54 -2.62 -5.42
C GLU A 346 21.39 -4.10 -5.06
N ALA A 347 20.60 -4.87 -5.82
CA ALA A 347 20.41 -6.29 -5.54
C ALA A 347 21.72 -7.10 -5.70
N TYR A 348 22.56 -6.75 -6.68
CA TYR A 348 23.86 -7.41 -6.86
C TYR A 348 24.83 -7.11 -5.71
N ALA A 349 24.86 -5.86 -5.22
CA ALA A 349 25.69 -5.50 -4.08
C ALA A 349 25.29 -6.30 -2.83
N GLU A 350 23.99 -6.37 -2.54
CA GLU A 350 23.47 -7.15 -1.42
C GLU A 350 23.73 -8.66 -1.59
N GLN A 351 23.59 -9.21 -2.79
CA GLN A 351 23.92 -10.62 -3.05
C GLN A 351 25.38 -10.92 -2.71
N LEU A 352 26.30 -10.06 -3.16
CA LEU A 352 27.72 -10.25 -2.95
C LEU A 352 28.08 -10.16 -1.46
N SER A 353 27.53 -9.18 -0.74
CA SER A 353 27.75 -9.03 0.70
C SER A 353 27.27 -10.24 1.49
N ILE A 354 26.06 -10.75 1.19
CA ILE A 354 25.51 -11.94 1.86
C ILE A 354 26.34 -13.19 1.56
N ILE A 355 26.75 -13.40 0.30
CA ILE A 355 27.57 -14.57 -0.08
C ILE A 355 28.95 -14.51 0.60
N GLY A 356 29.61 -13.35 0.60
CA GLY A 356 30.89 -13.14 1.27
C GLY A 356 30.82 -13.37 2.79
N GLY A 357 29.71 -12.96 3.42
CA GLY A 357 29.41 -13.28 4.82
C GLY A 357 29.19 -14.77 5.05
N LEU A 358 28.40 -15.43 4.22
CA LEU A 358 28.06 -16.86 4.34
C LEU A 358 29.32 -17.74 4.29
N TRP A 359 30.25 -17.44 3.38
CA TRP A 359 31.51 -18.18 3.25
C TRP A 359 32.39 -18.10 4.50
N SER A 360 32.44 -16.96 5.16
CA SER A 360 33.19 -16.81 6.41
C SER A 360 32.64 -17.66 7.56
N VAL A 361 31.32 -17.94 7.56
CA VAL A 361 30.69 -18.84 8.52
C VAL A 361 30.91 -20.32 8.13
N LEU A 362 30.81 -20.64 6.83
CA LEU A 362 31.00 -22.00 6.31
C LEU A 362 32.41 -22.55 6.55
N GLN A 363 33.46 -21.72 6.43
CA GLN A 363 34.85 -22.09 6.72
C GLN A 363 35.06 -22.59 8.17
N GLY A 364 34.20 -22.18 9.11
CA GLY A 364 34.30 -22.58 10.51
C GLY A 364 33.52 -23.84 10.91
N ARG A 365 32.45 -24.22 10.21
CA ARG A 365 31.49 -25.24 10.71
C ARG A 365 30.89 -26.22 9.71
N LEU A 366 30.93 -25.98 8.39
CA LEU A 366 30.07 -26.70 7.44
C LEU A 366 30.75 -27.25 6.18
N ALA A 367 32.07 -27.16 6.05
CA ALA A 367 32.82 -27.67 4.90
C ALA A 367 32.60 -29.18 4.57
N ARG A 368 32.02 -29.95 5.49
CA ARG A 368 31.69 -31.38 5.29
C ARG A 368 30.23 -31.66 4.89
N ALA A 369 29.34 -30.66 4.86
CA ALA A 369 27.90 -30.86 4.71
C ALA A 369 27.28 -30.22 3.44
N THR A 370 28.04 -29.41 2.70
CA THR A 370 27.55 -28.72 1.50
C THR A 370 27.86 -29.52 0.23
N ASP A 371 26.84 -29.75 -0.60
CA ASP A 371 26.99 -30.36 -1.93
C ASP A 371 27.72 -29.41 -2.89
N ASN A 372 28.52 -29.97 -3.80
CA ASN A 372 29.32 -29.24 -4.79
C ASN A 372 28.45 -28.39 -5.73
N SER A 373 27.20 -28.81 -5.96
CA SER A 373 26.25 -28.08 -6.80
C SER A 373 25.85 -26.73 -6.20
N PHE A 374 25.70 -26.66 -4.87
CA PHE A 374 25.30 -25.45 -4.16
C PHE A 374 26.43 -24.42 -4.11
N THR A 375 27.65 -24.87 -3.83
CA THR A 375 28.85 -24.01 -3.78
C THR A 375 29.16 -23.40 -5.15
N GLN A 376 29.00 -24.17 -6.23
CA GLN A 376 29.14 -23.67 -7.60
C GLN A 376 28.11 -22.60 -7.95
N ARG A 377 26.85 -22.77 -7.53
CA ARG A 377 25.81 -21.74 -7.73
C ARG A 377 26.15 -20.44 -7.02
N LEU A 378 26.60 -20.51 -5.76
CA LEU A 378 27.02 -19.32 -5.02
C LEU A 378 28.20 -18.61 -5.69
N ASP A 379 29.19 -19.34 -6.21
CA ASP A 379 30.31 -18.76 -6.98
C ASP A 379 29.82 -18.03 -8.23
N ALA A 380 28.97 -18.70 -9.02
CA ALA A 380 28.42 -18.10 -10.23
C ALA A 380 27.60 -16.83 -9.93
N THR A 381 26.79 -16.84 -8.88
CA THR A 381 26.03 -15.67 -8.43
C THR A 381 26.95 -14.54 -7.97
N ALA A 382 27.97 -14.83 -7.14
CA ALA A 382 28.92 -13.82 -6.66
C ALA A 382 29.71 -13.16 -7.80
N ARG A 383 30.22 -13.96 -8.74
CA ARG A 383 30.94 -13.44 -9.93
C ARG A 383 30.04 -12.58 -10.79
N THR A 384 28.84 -13.08 -11.09
CA THR A 384 27.85 -12.33 -11.89
C THR A 384 27.49 -11.01 -11.22
N ALA A 385 27.27 -11.03 -9.90
CA ALA A 385 26.97 -9.84 -9.12
C ALA A 385 28.11 -8.81 -9.21
N PHE A 386 29.34 -9.24 -8.93
CA PHE A 386 30.52 -8.36 -9.01
C PHE A 386 30.72 -7.76 -10.40
N ASP A 387 30.58 -8.56 -11.47
CA ASP A 387 30.75 -8.11 -12.84
C ASP A 387 29.64 -7.18 -13.34
N ARG A 388 28.46 -7.22 -12.71
CA ARG A 388 27.33 -6.34 -13.03
C ARG A 388 27.34 -5.02 -12.27
N LEU A 389 28.14 -4.91 -11.21
CA LEU A 389 28.30 -3.65 -10.49
C LEU A 389 28.96 -2.57 -11.37
N PRO A 390 28.58 -1.30 -11.22
CA PRO A 390 29.35 -0.16 -11.75
C PRO A 390 30.78 -0.14 -11.19
N PRO A 391 31.77 0.44 -11.91
CA PRO A 391 33.18 0.46 -11.50
C PRO A 391 33.40 0.94 -10.06
N ASP A 392 32.75 2.05 -9.68
CA ASP A 392 32.88 2.64 -8.35
C ASP A 392 32.39 1.68 -7.26
N ARG A 393 31.26 1.00 -7.51
CA ARG A 393 30.70 0.02 -6.58
C ARG A 393 31.54 -1.25 -6.48
N ARG A 394 32.28 -1.63 -7.53
CA ARG A 394 33.23 -2.76 -7.46
C ARG A 394 34.40 -2.48 -6.54
N VAL A 395 34.85 -1.21 -6.46
CA VAL A 395 35.90 -0.81 -5.52
C VAL A 395 35.42 -1.09 -4.09
N ASP A 396 34.22 -0.61 -3.75
CA ASP A 396 33.63 -0.79 -2.42
C ASP A 396 33.40 -2.27 -2.09
N GLN A 397 32.98 -3.06 -3.08
CA GLN A 397 32.57 -4.45 -2.94
C GLN A 397 33.71 -5.47 -3.19
N ALA A 398 34.95 -5.00 -3.44
CA ALA A 398 36.09 -5.88 -3.67
C ALA A 398 36.38 -6.79 -2.46
N HIS A 399 36.15 -6.31 -1.23
CA HIS A 399 36.27 -7.10 -0.01
C HIS A 399 35.35 -8.33 -0.04
N ASP A 400 34.08 -8.15 -0.38
CA ASP A 400 33.10 -9.23 -0.36
C ASP A 400 33.39 -10.29 -1.43
N MET A 401 33.86 -9.88 -2.61
CA MET A 401 34.35 -10.80 -3.63
C MET A 401 35.62 -11.55 -3.20
N ALA A 402 36.57 -10.88 -2.54
CA ALA A 402 37.77 -11.51 -2.01
C ALA A 402 37.42 -12.59 -0.97
N ARG A 403 36.50 -12.31 -0.05
CA ARG A 403 35.99 -13.30 0.92
C ARG A 403 35.37 -14.52 0.25
N CYS A 404 34.65 -14.32 -0.86
CA CYS A 404 34.09 -15.43 -1.63
C CYS A 404 35.20 -16.35 -2.16
N LEU A 405 36.24 -15.79 -2.77
CA LEU A 405 37.37 -16.55 -3.33
C LEU A 405 38.16 -17.29 -2.24
N ILE A 406 38.44 -16.61 -1.12
CA ILE A 406 39.08 -17.20 0.06
C ILE A 406 38.23 -18.34 0.62
N GLY A 407 36.92 -18.10 0.76
CA GLY A 407 35.90 -19.05 1.19
C GLY A 407 35.94 -20.38 0.44
N GLN A 408 36.12 -20.30 -0.87
CA GLN A 408 36.17 -21.45 -1.79
C GLN A 408 37.54 -22.16 -1.81
N GLY A 409 38.55 -21.63 -1.14
CA GLY A 409 39.91 -22.16 -1.18
C GLY A 409 40.67 -21.84 -2.48
N ARG A 410 40.20 -20.88 -3.29
CA ARG A 410 40.88 -20.41 -4.51
C ARG A 410 41.94 -19.36 -4.16
N LEU A 411 42.90 -19.76 -3.32
CA LEU A 411 43.78 -18.84 -2.60
C LEU A 411 44.70 -18.03 -3.54
N ASP A 412 45.24 -18.63 -4.59
CA ASP A 412 46.11 -17.94 -5.56
C ASP A 412 45.34 -16.85 -6.34
N GLU A 413 44.10 -17.15 -6.72
CA GLU A 413 43.23 -16.20 -7.40
C GLU A 413 42.79 -15.09 -6.45
N ALA A 414 42.43 -15.43 -5.21
CA ALA A 414 42.12 -14.45 -4.17
C ALA A 414 43.30 -13.51 -3.92
N ASN A 415 44.52 -14.04 -3.80
CA ASN A 415 45.73 -13.24 -3.59
C ASN A 415 45.97 -12.27 -4.75
N THR A 416 45.90 -12.76 -6.00
CA THR A 416 46.05 -11.95 -7.21
C THR A 416 44.95 -10.87 -7.30
N PHE A 417 43.71 -11.24 -6.99
CA PHE A 417 42.55 -10.36 -7.00
C PHE A 417 42.71 -9.23 -5.97
N VAL A 418 42.99 -9.58 -4.71
CA VAL A 418 43.17 -8.60 -3.63
C VAL A 418 44.34 -7.67 -3.92
N HIS A 419 45.47 -8.20 -4.40
CA HIS A 419 46.60 -7.39 -4.82
C HIS A 419 46.19 -6.36 -5.88
N ARG A 420 45.47 -6.77 -6.92
CA ARG A 420 44.98 -5.84 -7.95
C ARG A 420 44.09 -4.72 -7.38
N TRP A 421 43.20 -5.04 -6.44
CA TRP A 421 42.25 -4.08 -5.87
C TRP A 421 42.79 -3.28 -4.68
N LEU A 422 43.95 -3.63 -4.15
CA LEU A 422 44.71 -2.82 -3.20
C LEU A 422 45.51 -1.70 -3.87
N HIS A 423 45.64 -1.72 -5.19
CA HIS A 423 46.39 -0.71 -5.95
C HIS A 423 45.45 0.18 -6.77
N ASP A 424 45.49 1.49 -6.51
CA ASP A 424 44.94 2.49 -7.43
C ASP A 424 46.04 2.90 -8.42
N GLY A 425 46.09 2.17 -9.54
CA GLY A 425 47.17 2.29 -10.53
C GLY A 425 48.52 1.81 -9.98
N LYS A 426 49.35 2.73 -9.48
CA LYS A 426 50.69 2.43 -8.93
C LYS A 426 50.78 2.58 -7.41
N THR A 427 49.74 3.08 -6.75
CA THR A 427 49.79 3.43 -5.32
C THR A 427 49.05 2.38 -4.51
N LEU A 428 49.69 1.87 -3.45
CA LEU A 428 49.04 0.97 -2.49
C LEU A 428 48.08 1.76 -1.59
N MET A 429 46.81 1.35 -1.56
CA MET A 429 45.77 1.93 -0.69
C MET A 429 45.85 1.32 0.71
N TRP A 430 46.87 1.71 1.48
CA TRP A 430 47.14 1.15 2.82
C TRP A 430 45.99 1.34 3.83
N TRP A 431 45.09 2.30 3.59
CA TRP A 431 43.92 2.58 4.45
C TRP A 431 42.76 1.60 4.23
N ARG A 432 42.80 0.76 3.20
CA ARG A 432 41.81 -0.31 2.96
C ARG A 432 42.10 -1.53 3.84
N PHE A 433 41.83 -1.38 5.14
CA PHE A 433 42.11 -2.42 6.13
C PHE A 433 41.34 -3.72 5.88
N ASP A 434 40.14 -3.62 5.33
CA ASP A 434 39.32 -4.74 4.85
C ASP A 434 40.10 -5.67 3.90
N LEU A 435 40.62 -5.11 2.80
CA LEU A 435 41.38 -5.85 1.79
C LEU A 435 42.79 -6.21 2.25
N MET A 436 43.44 -5.36 3.05
CA MET A 436 44.78 -5.68 3.59
C MET A 436 44.71 -6.91 4.50
N LEU A 437 43.65 -7.03 5.30
CA LEU A 437 43.40 -8.22 6.12
C LEU A 437 43.09 -9.45 5.26
N ASP A 438 42.27 -9.31 4.21
CA ASP A 438 42.03 -10.41 3.27
C ASP A 438 43.33 -10.87 2.58
N TYR A 439 44.21 -9.93 2.23
CA TYR A 439 45.51 -10.22 1.64
C TYR A 439 46.40 -11.01 2.60
N ALA A 440 46.45 -10.59 3.87
CA ALA A 440 47.18 -11.31 4.90
C ALA A 440 46.60 -12.71 5.15
N ASP A 441 45.27 -12.85 5.14
CA ASP A 441 44.58 -14.14 5.22
C ASP A 441 44.98 -15.05 4.04
N THR A 442 45.07 -14.53 2.80
CA THR A 442 45.53 -15.34 1.66
C THR A 442 46.96 -15.85 1.83
N PHE A 443 47.90 -15.02 2.30
CA PHE A 443 49.27 -15.44 2.55
C PHE A 443 49.36 -16.51 3.64
N LEU A 444 48.63 -16.34 4.74
CA LEU A 444 48.60 -17.31 5.83
C LEU A 444 48.09 -18.68 5.34
N LEU A 445 47.04 -18.69 4.54
CA LEU A 445 46.44 -19.90 4.00
C LEU A 445 47.30 -20.58 2.92
N LEU A 446 48.10 -19.81 2.18
CA LEU A 446 49.09 -20.32 1.21
C LEU A 446 50.40 -20.83 1.86
N GLY A 447 50.62 -20.58 3.15
CA GLY A 447 51.87 -20.96 3.83
C GLY A 447 52.97 -19.92 3.81
N HIS A 448 52.67 -18.69 3.40
CA HIS A 448 53.60 -17.57 3.38
C HIS A 448 53.52 -16.75 4.67
N ASP A 449 53.87 -17.37 5.79
CA ASP A 449 53.61 -16.84 7.13
C ASP A 449 54.35 -15.53 7.42
N ASP A 450 55.57 -15.35 6.87
CA ASP A 450 56.33 -14.11 7.01
C ASP A 450 55.67 -12.94 6.28
N ALA A 451 55.13 -13.19 5.08
CA ALA A 451 54.39 -12.19 4.32
C ALA A 451 53.08 -11.82 5.02
N ALA A 452 52.34 -12.81 5.55
CA ALA A 452 51.15 -12.56 6.36
C ALA A 452 51.45 -11.72 7.61
N ALA A 453 52.54 -12.03 8.33
CA ALA A 453 52.98 -11.27 9.50
C ALA A 453 53.40 -9.83 9.16
N GLN A 454 54.04 -9.62 8.01
CA GLN A 454 54.41 -8.30 7.53
C GLN A 454 53.16 -7.44 7.25
N VAL A 455 52.18 -7.97 6.52
CA VAL A 455 50.94 -7.26 6.20
C VAL A 455 50.14 -6.95 7.48
N ALA A 456 50.00 -7.91 8.40
CA ALA A 456 49.39 -7.69 9.72
C ALA A 456 50.13 -6.58 10.52
N GLY A 457 51.46 -6.52 10.41
CA GLY A 457 52.27 -5.44 10.98
C GLY A 457 51.90 -4.06 10.46
N GLU A 458 51.70 -3.91 9.16
CA GLU A 458 51.29 -2.67 8.53
C GLU A 458 49.85 -2.27 8.89
N VAL A 459 48.91 -3.22 8.91
CA VAL A 459 47.53 -2.98 9.38
C VAL A 459 47.53 -2.49 10.83
N ARG A 460 48.34 -3.09 11.72
CA ARG A 460 48.48 -2.67 13.12
C ARG A 460 49.00 -1.24 13.28
N LYS A 461 49.93 -0.82 12.43
CA LYS A 461 50.43 0.57 12.42
C LYS A 461 49.36 1.52 11.90
N GLY A 462 48.67 1.15 10.81
CA GLY A 462 47.59 1.95 10.22
C GLY A 462 46.41 2.17 11.17
N LEU A 463 45.91 1.10 11.81
CA LEU A 463 44.81 1.20 12.77
C LEU A 463 45.15 2.08 13.98
N ARG A 464 46.39 2.05 14.47
CA ARG A 464 46.85 2.97 15.52
C ARG A 464 46.79 4.43 15.06
N ARG A 465 47.35 4.72 13.88
CA ARG A 465 47.37 6.08 13.31
C ARG A 465 45.96 6.64 13.11
N VAL A 466 45.04 5.84 12.55
CA VAL A 466 43.66 6.27 12.30
C VAL A 466 42.89 6.48 13.61
N ARG A 467 43.15 5.65 14.64
CA ARG A 467 42.60 5.83 15.98
C ARG A 467 43.10 7.11 16.67
N GLU A 468 44.38 7.44 16.50
CA GLU A 468 44.99 8.65 17.05
C GLU A 468 44.48 9.92 16.34
N ASN A 469 44.22 9.84 15.03
CA ASN A 469 43.77 10.97 14.22
C ASN A 469 42.24 11.16 14.21
N GLY A 470 41.45 10.18 14.63
CA GLY A 470 39.98 10.25 14.58
C GLY A 470 39.39 10.19 13.16
N GLU A 471 40.11 9.61 12.21
CA GLU A 471 39.78 9.61 10.77
C GLU A 471 38.81 8.47 10.35
N MET A 472 38.38 7.61 11.29
CA MET A 472 37.48 6.47 11.04
C MET A 472 36.53 6.25 12.22
N ASN A 473 35.35 5.69 11.93
CA ASN A 473 34.36 5.38 12.96
C ASN A 473 34.93 4.40 14.00
N PRO A 474 34.79 4.66 15.32
CA PRO A 474 35.24 3.74 16.36
C PRO A 474 34.75 2.30 16.20
N ALA A 475 33.54 2.10 15.66
CA ALA A 475 32.98 0.77 15.41
C ALA A 475 33.76 0.00 14.32
N GLU A 476 34.16 0.69 13.24
CA GLU A 476 34.94 0.11 12.14
C GLU A 476 36.36 -0.23 12.60
N ILE A 477 37.00 0.68 13.36
CA ILE A 477 38.32 0.42 13.97
C ILE A 477 38.26 -0.83 14.86
N HIS A 478 37.20 -0.96 15.67
CA HIS A 478 37.01 -2.13 16.52
C HIS A 478 36.84 -3.42 15.70
N ALA A 479 36.00 -3.41 14.65
CA ALA A 479 35.77 -4.57 13.79
C ALA A 479 37.07 -5.03 13.09
N HIS A 480 37.84 -4.11 12.51
CA HIS A 480 39.14 -4.43 11.90
C HIS A 480 40.15 -4.91 12.95
N GLY A 481 40.16 -4.31 14.14
CA GLY A 481 41.01 -4.73 15.26
C GLY A 481 40.73 -6.17 15.70
N MET A 482 39.46 -6.57 15.76
CA MET A 482 39.07 -7.95 16.09
C MET A 482 39.52 -8.94 15.02
N ARG A 483 39.37 -8.61 13.72
CA ARG A 483 39.90 -9.46 12.63
C ARG A 483 41.42 -9.59 12.68
N LEU A 484 42.14 -8.50 12.97
CA LEU A 484 43.59 -8.52 13.10
C LEU A 484 44.03 -9.41 14.28
N ALA A 485 43.34 -9.31 15.43
CA ALA A 485 43.65 -10.15 16.59
C ALA A 485 43.44 -11.65 16.31
N ASP A 486 42.38 -12.01 15.59
CA ASP A 486 42.11 -13.39 15.15
C ASP A 486 43.18 -13.90 14.16
N LEU A 487 43.60 -13.06 13.21
CA LEU A 487 44.70 -13.37 12.30
C LEU A 487 46.03 -13.60 13.05
N ASP A 488 46.37 -12.71 14.00
CA ASP A 488 47.56 -12.85 14.85
C ASP A 488 47.53 -14.14 15.67
N GLN A 489 46.36 -14.50 16.20
CA GLN A 489 46.17 -15.75 16.93
C GLN A 489 46.39 -16.97 16.01
N ARG A 490 45.87 -16.95 14.79
CA ARG A 490 46.08 -18.03 13.81
C ARG A 490 47.56 -18.17 13.40
N LEU A 491 48.27 -17.05 13.21
CA LEU A 491 49.71 -17.03 12.95
C LEU A 491 50.53 -17.63 14.10
N LEU A 492 50.22 -17.26 15.35
CA LEU A 492 50.87 -17.80 16.54
C LEU A 492 50.65 -19.31 16.70
N GLN A 493 49.41 -19.77 16.50
CA GLN A 493 49.07 -21.20 16.59
C GLN A 493 49.82 -22.04 15.56
N LYS A 494 49.98 -21.52 14.34
CA LYS A 494 50.68 -22.22 13.26
C LYS A 494 52.19 -22.33 13.54
N ARG A 495 52.83 -21.23 13.95
CA ARG A 495 54.24 -21.20 14.39
C ARG A 495 54.52 -22.15 15.56
N ASN A 496 53.60 -22.22 16.53
CA ASN A 496 53.76 -23.13 17.67
C ASN A 496 53.61 -24.61 17.27
N ARG A 497 52.80 -24.93 16.25
CA ARG A 497 52.68 -26.29 15.69
C ARG A 497 53.94 -26.70 14.93
N GLU A 498 54.53 -25.79 14.16
CA GLU A 498 55.79 -26.01 13.45
C GLU A 498 57.00 -26.12 14.38
N ALA A 499 56.98 -25.45 15.54
CA ALA A 499 58.01 -25.60 16.57
C ALA A 499 57.87 -26.87 17.43
N SER A 500 56.73 -27.56 17.36
CA SER A 500 56.43 -28.77 18.14
C SER A 500 56.41 -30.06 17.29
N ALA A 501 56.58 -29.93 15.97
CA ALA A 501 56.74 -31.03 15.01
C ALA A 501 58.21 -31.14 14.62
#